data_AF-A0A956J1F1-F1
#
_entry.id   AF-A0A956J1F1-F1
#
_cell.length_a   1.000
_cell.length_b   1.000
_cell.length_c   1.000
_cell.angle_alpha   90.00
_cell.angle_beta   90.00
_cell.angle_gamma   90.00
#
_symmetry.space_group_name_H-M   'P 1'
#
loop_
_entity.id
_entity.type
_entity.pdbx_description
1 polymer ?
#
loop_
_entity_poly.entity_id
_entity_poly.type
_entity_poly.pdbx_seq_one_letter_code
_entity_poly.pdbx_strand_id
1 'polypeptide(L)'
;MRAWSLNQLQLLALAGVAYSAVACSASVTSDAGETNEELGVTRGLVRIERSTTLEPDGARAYALARFANVSSANPDRVLELLQLTNALPDVGQCFEADAESQPALSGLGRVELLEAGDVTVAAADQSTLLAPRAFPTVKDLVSGVVYSTRDQAADPLPAAASYHITSSGSALLPPLDITADAPLPPTGVRMTGLNLGEVDNLDLSHTVTVAWEPGEDQDPDYRDLVVFELTDGVSTLLCGFDDLAGRGSVPQRVLQNSAMGLDTTRSEASVALHRVRSVPFTSDGLDEGEIRFDFEVRSRVRVIRTAAE
;
A
#
# COMPACT_ATOMS: atom_id res chain seq x y z
N MET A 1 -27.89 44.53 -52.30
CA MET A 1 -28.29 45.76 -51.58
C MET A 1 -27.71 45.69 -50.17
N ARG A 2 -26.82 46.65 -49.83
CA ARG A 2 -26.33 47.07 -48.49
C ARG A 2 -25.68 46.00 -47.58
N ALA A 3 -24.70 46.27 -46.74
CA ALA A 3 -23.57 47.21 -46.64
C ALA A 3 -22.80 46.75 -45.37
N TRP A 4 -21.49 47.01 -45.32
CA TRP A 4 -20.56 46.74 -44.21
C TRP A 4 -20.93 47.43 -42.88
N SER A 5 -20.36 46.97 -41.76
CA SER A 5 -19.45 47.80 -40.94
C SER A 5 -18.77 47.04 -39.78
N LEU A 6 -17.43 47.12 -39.75
CA LEU A 6 -16.60 47.06 -38.54
C LEU A 6 -16.86 48.29 -37.63
N ASN A 7 -16.58 48.16 -36.32
CA ASN A 7 -16.00 49.20 -35.43
C ASN A 7 -15.63 48.51 -34.10
N GLN A 8 -14.39 48.45 -33.57
CA GLN A 8 -13.32 49.41 -33.24
C GLN A 8 -13.55 50.33 -32.01
N LEU A 9 -12.44 50.53 -31.27
CA LEU A 9 -12.07 51.42 -30.16
C LEU A 9 -12.32 50.89 -28.73
N GLN A 10 -11.29 50.59 -27.89
CA GLN A 10 -10.18 51.38 -27.29
C GLN A 10 -10.62 52.50 -26.32
N LEU A 11 -10.06 52.47 -25.09
CA LEU A 11 -9.55 53.57 -24.21
C LEU A 11 -9.68 53.17 -22.72
N LEU A 12 -8.63 52.91 -21.92
CA LEU A 12 -7.59 53.76 -21.27
C LEU A 12 -8.03 54.57 -20.02
N ALA A 13 -7.18 54.47 -18.97
CA ALA A 13 -6.93 55.40 -17.84
C ALA A 13 -7.90 55.31 -16.62
N LEU A 14 -7.54 55.48 -15.32
CA LEU A 14 -6.45 56.13 -14.55
C LEU A 14 -6.22 55.33 -13.23
N ALA A 15 -5.00 55.08 -12.74
CA ALA A 15 -4.12 55.93 -11.91
C ALA A 15 -4.71 56.41 -10.55
N GLY A 16 -4.14 55.91 -9.46
CA GLY A 16 -4.33 56.43 -8.09
C GLY A 16 -3.13 56.09 -7.20
N VAL A 17 -2.27 57.08 -6.96
CA VAL A 17 -1.09 57.06 -6.07
C VAL A 17 -1.37 58.02 -4.90
N ALA A 18 -1.07 57.62 -3.66
CA ALA A 18 -0.52 58.44 -2.56
C ALA A 18 -0.42 57.61 -1.26
N TYR A 19 0.80 57.27 -0.79
CA TYR A 19 1.54 57.87 0.35
C TYR A 19 0.79 57.88 1.69
N SER A 20 1.25 57.16 2.72
CA SER A 20 2.18 57.58 3.82
C SER A 20 2.27 56.38 4.80
N ALA A 21 3.25 56.11 5.66
CA ALA A 21 4.24 56.91 6.37
C ALA A 21 5.38 56.00 6.89
N VAL A 22 6.51 56.63 7.20
CA VAL A 22 7.67 56.05 7.90
C VAL A 22 7.36 55.90 9.39
N ALA A 23 7.65 54.73 9.96
CA ALA A 23 7.89 54.57 11.40
C ALA A 23 8.96 53.50 11.63
N CYS A 24 10.16 53.95 12.02
CA CYS A 24 11.18 53.10 12.62
C CYS A 24 10.83 52.87 14.09
N SER A 25 10.68 51.61 14.48
CA SER A 25 10.81 51.17 15.86
C SER A 25 11.64 49.88 15.85
N ALA A 26 12.88 50.01 16.30
CA ALA A 26 13.74 48.88 16.62
C ALA A 26 13.18 48.16 17.85
N SER A 27 13.22 46.82 17.86
CA SER A 27 13.56 46.09 19.08
C SER A 27 13.78 44.58 18.83
N VAL A 28 14.84 44.10 19.48
CA VAL A 28 15.13 42.73 19.93
C VAL A 28 15.55 41.70 18.86
N THR A 29 16.86 41.48 18.80
CA THR A 29 17.46 40.17 18.54
C THR A 29 16.85 39.15 19.51
N SER A 30 15.81 38.42 19.08
CA SER A 30 15.59 37.09 19.62
C SER A 30 16.52 36.16 18.88
N ASP A 31 17.60 35.79 19.57
CA ASP A 31 18.34 34.57 19.35
C ASP A 31 17.36 33.40 19.58
N ALA A 32 16.46 33.19 18.62
CA ALA A 32 15.79 31.93 18.46
C ALA A 32 16.67 31.18 17.47
N GLY A 33 17.51 30.30 17.99
CA GLY A 33 17.80 29.09 17.25
C GLY A 33 16.47 28.42 16.98
N GLU A 34 15.79 28.84 15.91
CA GLU A 34 14.93 27.97 15.15
C GLU A 34 15.89 26.93 14.58
N THR A 35 16.23 25.94 15.41
CA THR A 35 16.26 24.59 14.89
C THR A 35 14.95 24.49 14.13
N ASN A 36 15.05 24.43 12.80
CA ASN A 36 13.99 23.84 11.98
C ASN A 36 13.71 22.51 12.68
N GLU A 37 12.74 22.49 13.59
CA GLU A 37 12.13 21.27 14.05
C GLU A 37 11.51 20.73 12.78
N GLU A 38 12.25 19.82 12.16
CA GLU A 38 11.80 19.04 11.03
C GLU A 38 10.51 18.38 11.51
N LEU A 39 9.37 18.98 11.15
CA LEU A 39 8.05 18.57 11.64
C LEU A 39 7.88 17.10 11.25
N GLY A 40 8.00 16.22 12.25
CA GLY A 40 7.88 14.80 12.05
C GLY A 40 6.46 14.45 11.64
N VAL A 41 6.32 13.55 10.67
CA VAL A 41 5.02 13.02 10.25
C VAL A 41 4.76 11.74 11.00
N THR A 42 3.63 11.67 11.70
CA THR A 42 3.20 10.49 12.45
C THR A 42 2.18 9.69 11.65
N ARG A 43 2.50 8.44 11.32
CA ARG A 43 1.64 7.56 10.53
C ARG A 43 1.28 6.27 11.26
N GLY A 44 0.04 5.84 11.12
CA GLY A 44 -0.43 4.52 11.55
C GLY A 44 -0.73 3.62 10.35
N LEU A 45 -0.26 2.39 10.38
CA LEU A 45 -0.67 1.33 9.46
C LEU A 45 -1.12 0.11 10.26
N VAL A 46 -2.33 -0.36 9.95
CA VAL A 46 -2.83 -1.67 10.40
C VAL A 46 -3.06 -2.52 9.15
N ARG A 47 -2.23 -3.54 8.94
CA ARG A 47 -2.36 -4.47 7.81
C ARG A 47 -2.97 -5.78 8.28
N ILE A 48 -3.97 -6.27 7.55
CA ILE A 48 -4.61 -7.56 7.76
C ILE A 48 -4.47 -8.33 6.45
N GLU A 49 -3.67 -9.38 6.48
CA GLU A 49 -3.39 -10.27 5.37
C GLU A 49 -4.15 -11.58 5.54
N ARG A 50 -4.67 -12.12 4.45
CA ARG A 50 -5.22 -13.47 4.42
C ARG A 50 -4.79 -14.16 3.15
N SER A 51 -4.19 -15.33 3.27
CA SER A 51 -3.77 -16.16 2.16
C SER A 51 -4.59 -17.45 2.13
N THR A 52 -5.14 -17.77 0.97
CA THR A 52 -5.73 -19.08 0.68
C THR A 52 -4.87 -19.76 -0.37
N THR A 53 -4.16 -20.83 0.02
CA THR A 53 -3.50 -21.69 -0.94
C THR A 53 -4.50 -22.72 -1.46
N LEU A 54 -4.45 -23.01 -2.76
CA LEU A 54 -5.25 -24.10 -3.36
C LEU A 54 -4.67 -25.50 -3.05
N GLU A 55 -3.54 -25.53 -2.35
CA GLU A 55 -2.87 -26.70 -1.77
C GLU A 55 -3.48 -27.05 -0.38
N PRO A 56 -3.21 -28.24 0.21
CA PRO A 56 -3.89 -28.69 1.44
C PRO A 56 -3.57 -27.89 2.72
N ASP A 57 -2.76 -26.83 2.63
CA ASP A 57 -2.26 -26.05 3.76
C ASP A 57 -3.32 -25.12 4.41
N GLY A 58 -4.50 -25.01 3.81
CA GLY A 58 -5.61 -24.21 4.33
C GLY A 58 -5.36 -22.70 4.27
N ALA A 59 -6.30 -21.92 4.82
CA ALA A 59 -6.16 -20.48 4.90
C ALA A 59 -5.21 -20.08 6.04
N ARG A 60 -4.39 -19.05 5.83
CA ARG A 60 -3.58 -18.38 6.85
C ARG A 60 -3.97 -16.91 6.92
N ALA A 61 -3.87 -16.31 8.10
CA ALA A 61 -4.09 -14.88 8.22
C ALA A 61 -3.09 -14.25 9.18
N TYR A 62 -2.76 -12.99 8.95
CA TYR A 62 -1.78 -12.25 9.71
C TYR A 62 -2.26 -10.83 9.90
N ALA A 63 -2.13 -10.30 11.11
CA ALA A 63 -2.37 -8.89 11.37
C ALA A 63 -1.11 -8.26 11.93
N LEU A 64 -0.84 -7.04 11.49
CA LEU A 64 0.33 -6.24 11.82
C LEU A 64 -0.09 -4.80 12.02
N ALA A 65 0.26 -4.21 13.16
CA ALA A 65 0.09 -2.79 13.39
C ALA A 65 1.43 -2.12 13.67
N ARG A 66 1.62 -0.94 13.09
CA ARG A 66 2.81 -0.11 13.22
C ARG A 66 2.38 1.35 13.29
N PHE A 67 2.95 2.09 14.23
CA PHE A 67 2.75 3.52 14.38
C PHE A 67 4.13 4.14 14.38
N ALA A 68 4.39 5.11 13.50
CA ALA A 68 5.72 5.65 13.30
C ALA A 68 5.69 7.17 13.29
N ASN A 69 6.55 7.80 14.09
CA ASN A 69 6.93 9.18 13.89
C ASN A 69 8.19 9.21 13.01
N VAL A 70 8.09 9.89 11.87
CA VAL A 70 9.18 10.03 10.91
C VAL A 70 9.61 11.49 10.86
N SER A 71 10.79 11.78 11.40
CA SER A 71 11.43 13.08 11.31
C SER A 71 12.54 13.00 10.26
N SER A 72 12.20 13.30 8.99
CA SER A 72 13.08 13.12 7.82
C SER A 72 12.75 14.09 6.70
N ALA A 73 13.77 14.52 5.95
CA ALA A 73 13.62 15.40 4.79
C ALA A 73 12.88 14.70 3.64
N ASN A 74 12.81 13.38 3.67
CA ASN A 74 12.03 12.56 2.76
C ASN A 74 11.27 11.48 3.55
N PRO A 75 10.10 11.80 4.11
CA PRO A 75 9.34 10.86 4.93
C PRO A 75 8.81 9.69 4.10
N ASP A 76 8.40 9.91 2.85
CA ASP A 76 7.81 8.88 1.99
C ASP A 76 8.79 7.71 1.73
N ARG A 77 10.06 8.01 1.46
CA ARG A 77 11.10 6.98 1.28
C ARG A 77 11.36 6.16 2.54
N VAL A 78 11.26 6.80 3.70
CA VAL A 78 11.42 6.14 4.99
C VAL A 78 10.22 5.23 5.27
N LEU A 79 9.00 5.70 4.98
CA LEU A 79 7.77 4.94 5.14
C LEU A 79 7.73 3.73 4.19
N GLU A 80 8.22 3.87 2.96
CA GLU A 80 8.40 2.76 2.00
C GLU A 80 9.32 1.68 2.56
N LEU A 81 10.49 2.08 3.11
CA LEU A 81 11.44 1.15 3.74
C LEU A 81 10.84 0.41 4.94
N LEU A 82 10.02 1.09 5.75
CA LEU A 82 9.33 0.50 6.90
C LEU A 82 8.13 -0.35 6.49
N GLN A 83 7.85 -0.47 5.18
CA GLN A 83 6.65 -1.10 4.64
C GLN A 83 5.38 -0.53 5.29
N LEU A 84 5.40 0.77 5.58
CA LEU A 84 4.24 1.56 5.98
C LEU A 84 3.49 2.08 4.76
N THR A 85 4.17 2.09 3.61
CA THR A 85 3.58 2.23 2.29
C THR A 85 4.12 1.07 1.45
N ASN A 86 3.34 0.03 1.15
CA ASN A 86 3.76 -0.90 0.10
C ASN A 86 3.50 -0.22 -1.24
N ALA A 87 4.51 -0.20 -2.11
CA ALA A 87 4.34 0.14 -3.50
C ALA A 87 3.38 -0.87 -4.12
N LEU A 88 2.12 -0.48 -4.27
CA LEU A 88 1.13 -1.23 -5.04
C LEU A 88 1.12 -0.64 -6.45
N PRO A 89 0.98 -1.46 -7.50
CA PRO A 89 0.87 -0.94 -8.85
C PRO A 89 -0.44 -0.17 -9.00
N ASP A 90 -0.37 1.00 -9.61
CA ASP A 90 -1.57 1.70 -10.07
C ASP A 90 -2.35 0.82 -11.06
N VAL A 91 -3.65 1.10 -11.19
CA VAL A 91 -4.51 0.41 -12.17
C VAL A 91 -3.92 0.53 -13.58
N GLY A 92 -3.72 -0.63 -14.23
CA GLY A 92 -3.15 -0.74 -15.56
C GLY A 92 -1.63 -0.65 -15.64
N GLN A 93 -0.93 -0.56 -14.49
CA GLN A 93 0.52 -0.59 -14.41
C GLN A 93 1.03 -1.97 -14.00
N CYS A 94 2.25 -2.28 -14.46
CA CYS A 94 3.01 -3.43 -14.01
C CYS A 94 4.44 -3.00 -13.71
N PHE A 95 5.04 -3.54 -12.65
CA PHE A 95 6.46 -3.37 -12.35
C PHE A 95 7.04 -4.63 -11.74
N GLU A 96 8.36 -4.77 -11.86
CA GLU A 96 9.12 -5.82 -11.19
C GLU A 96 9.60 -5.29 -9.84
N ALA A 97 9.18 -5.93 -8.76
CA ALA A 97 9.62 -5.61 -7.42
C ALA A 97 11.03 -6.20 -7.22
N ASP A 98 12.03 -5.32 -7.11
CA ASP A 98 13.40 -5.72 -6.82
C ASP A 98 13.51 -6.19 -5.36
N ALA A 99 13.81 -7.47 -5.15
CA ALA A 99 14.11 -8.00 -3.81
C ALA A 99 15.45 -7.45 -3.23
N GLU A 100 16.36 -6.96 -4.09
CA GLU A 100 17.72 -6.53 -3.71
C GLU A 100 17.92 -5.01 -3.65
N SER A 101 17.00 -4.22 -4.19
CA SER A 101 17.07 -2.75 -4.15
C SER A 101 16.64 -2.23 -2.77
N GLN A 102 17.36 -2.60 -1.71
CA GLN A 102 17.20 -1.95 -0.42
C GLN A 102 17.54 -0.46 -0.59
N PRO A 103 16.60 0.46 -0.29
CA PRO A 103 16.90 1.88 -0.30
C PRO A 103 18.15 2.12 0.55
N ALA A 104 19.13 2.84 -0.01
CA ALA A 104 20.31 3.19 0.76
C ALA A 104 19.87 3.97 2.01
N LEU A 105 20.23 3.45 3.20
CA LEU A 105 19.88 4.08 4.48
C LEU A 105 20.55 5.46 4.69
N SER A 106 21.42 5.87 3.75
CA SER A 106 22.13 7.14 3.76
C SER A 106 21.16 8.29 3.54
N GLY A 107 20.96 9.11 4.57
CA GLY A 107 20.08 10.28 4.52
C GLY A 107 18.66 10.03 5.01
N LEU A 108 18.37 8.85 5.56
CA LEU A 108 17.13 8.65 6.32
C LEU A 108 17.23 9.44 7.62
N GLY A 109 16.21 10.25 7.90
CA GLY A 109 16.02 10.85 9.21
C GLY A 109 15.73 9.80 10.29
N ARG A 110 15.43 10.26 11.50
CA ARG A 110 15.11 9.36 12.62
C ARG A 110 13.67 8.85 12.49
N VAL A 111 13.50 7.56 12.73
CA VAL A 111 12.22 6.87 12.83
C VAL A 111 12.04 6.32 14.22
N GLU A 112 10.94 6.70 14.84
CA GLU A 112 10.50 6.13 16.10
C GLU A 112 9.18 5.37 15.89
N LEU A 113 9.21 4.05 16.09
CA LEU A 113 8.02 3.21 16.10
C LEU A 113 7.35 3.33 17.48
N LEU A 114 6.25 4.06 17.52
CA LEU A 114 5.55 4.44 18.75
C LEU A 114 4.88 3.25 19.41
N GLU A 115 4.93 3.23 20.74
CA GLU A 115 4.12 2.30 21.53
C GLU A 115 2.66 2.73 21.51
N ALA A 116 1.76 1.76 21.35
CA ALA A 116 0.32 1.91 21.33
C ALA A 116 -0.37 1.13 22.47
N GLY A 117 0.38 0.71 23.49
CA GLY A 117 -0.12 -0.15 24.56
C GLY A 117 -0.64 -1.49 24.03
N ASP A 118 -1.78 -1.95 24.54
CA ASP A 118 -2.44 -3.18 24.09
C ASP A 118 -3.23 -2.91 22.80
N VAL A 119 -2.91 -3.62 21.72
CA VAL A 119 -3.59 -3.51 20.42
C VAL A 119 -4.43 -4.74 20.17
N THR A 120 -5.73 -4.57 20.03
CA THR A 120 -6.70 -5.66 19.80
C THR A 120 -7.35 -5.50 18.44
N VAL A 121 -7.46 -6.62 17.71
CA VAL A 121 -8.22 -6.72 16.47
C VAL A 121 -9.39 -7.65 16.73
N ALA A 122 -10.61 -7.17 16.55
CA ALA A 122 -11.84 -7.95 16.67
C ALA A 122 -12.57 -7.98 15.33
N ALA A 123 -13.16 -9.13 15.00
CA ALA A 123 -13.98 -9.31 13.82
C ALA A 123 -15.01 -10.41 14.08
N ALA A 124 -16.25 -10.18 13.64
CA ALA A 124 -17.39 -11.02 13.99
C ALA A 124 -17.50 -11.24 15.52
N ASP A 125 -17.40 -12.49 15.99
CA ASP A 125 -17.42 -12.89 17.39
C ASP A 125 -16.03 -13.25 17.95
N GLN A 126 -14.97 -13.01 17.16
CA GLN A 126 -13.60 -13.31 17.54
C GLN A 126 -12.80 -12.05 17.83
N SER A 127 -11.84 -12.18 18.75
CA SER A 127 -10.94 -11.10 19.11
C SER A 127 -9.53 -11.65 19.35
N THR A 128 -8.53 -10.94 18.87
CA THR A 128 -7.13 -11.30 19.00
C THR A 128 -6.31 -10.12 19.48
N LEU A 129 -5.52 -10.34 20.53
CA LEU A 129 -4.55 -9.37 21.03
C LEU A 129 -3.26 -9.51 20.24
N LEU A 130 -2.80 -8.43 19.62
CA LEU A 130 -1.53 -8.41 18.91
C LEU A 130 -0.37 -8.39 19.91
N ALA A 131 0.64 -9.22 19.66
CA ALA A 131 1.83 -9.30 20.47
C ALA A 131 2.79 -8.14 20.13
N PRO A 132 3.21 -7.32 21.10
CA PRO A 132 4.25 -6.34 20.89
C PRO A 132 5.60 -7.04 20.65
N ARG A 133 6.35 -6.54 19.67
CA ARG A 133 7.68 -6.98 19.30
C ARG A 133 8.59 -5.75 19.24
N ALA A 134 9.66 -5.75 20.02
CA ALA A 134 10.68 -4.73 19.91
C ALA A 134 11.33 -4.82 18.52
N PHE A 135 11.37 -3.71 17.80
CA PHE A 135 12.07 -3.60 16.54
C PHE A 135 13.56 -3.33 16.83
N PRO A 136 14.48 -4.12 16.24
CA PRO A 136 15.90 -3.96 16.53
C PRO A 136 16.39 -2.60 16.05
N THR A 137 17.24 -1.95 16.86
CA THR A 137 17.85 -0.68 16.49
C THR A 137 18.78 -0.87 15.29
N VAL A 138 18.40 -0.35 14.12
CA VAL A 138 19.23 -0.41 12.91
C VAL A 138 19.99 0.91 12.77
N LYS A 139 21.30 0.89 13.06
CA LYS A 139 22.22 2.05 12.92
C LYS A 139 21.72 3.32 13.62
N ASP A 140 21.02 3.18 14.75
CA ASP A 140 20.38 4.27 15.51
C ASP A 140 19.33 5.09 14.73
N LEU A 141 18.87 4.60 13.58
CA LEU A 141 17.91 5.28 12.71
C LEU A 141 16.46 4.84 12.95
N VAL A 142 16.24 3.57 13.25
CA VAL A 142 14.90 3.00 13.47
C VAL A 142 14.88 2.25 14.79
N SER A 143 13.94 2.57 15.67
CA SER A 143 13.74 1.88 16.95
C SER A 143 12.28 1.93 17.38
N GLY A 144 11.82 0.98 18.20
CA GLY A 144 10.52 1.03 18.85
C GLY A 144 9.77 -0.29 18.81
N VAL A 145 8.44 -0.25 18.65
CA VAL A 145 7.57 -1.45 18.78
C VAL A 145 6.70 -1.67 17.54
N VAL A 146 6.57 -2.93 17.12
CA VAL A 146 5.57 -3.39 16.15
C VAL A 146 4.66 -4.42 16.78
N TYR A 147 3.42 -4.53 16.32
CA TYR A 147 2.41 -5.41 16.88
C TYR A 147 2.02 -6.46 15.85
N SER A 148 2.02 -7.75 16.20
CA SER A 148 1.67 -8.81 15.25
C SER A 148 0.87 -9.94 15.87
N THR A 149 0.14 -10.72 15.05
CA THR A 149 -0.38 -12.01 15.51
C THR A 149 0.75 -12.98 15.88
N ARG A 150 0.42 -14.02 16.66
CA ARG A 150 1.41 -14.99 17.19
C ARG A 150 1.57 -16.23 16.33
N ASP A 151 0.48 -16.75 15.79
CA ASP A 151 0.38 -18.11 15.22
C ASP A 151 -0.18 -18.14 13.79
N GLN A 152 -0.44 -16.97 13.21
CA GLN A 152 -0.99 -16.81 11.85
C GLN A 152 -2.31 -17.57 11.60
N ALA A 153 -3.07 -17.85 12.65
CA ALA A 153 -4.35 -18.53 12.55
C ALA A 153 -5.37 -17.68 11.78
N ALA A 154 -6.10 -18.33 10.87
CA ALA A 154 -7.07 -17.66 10.00
C ALA A 154 -8.45 -17.44 10.64
N ASP A 155 -8.80 -18.22 11.66
CA ASP A 155 -10.09 -18.13 12.36
C ASP A 155 -10.34 -16.74 12.98
N PRO A 156 -9.40 -16.13 13.75
CA PRO A 156 -9.62 -14.83 14.38
C PRO A 156 -9.62 -13.64 13.40
N LEU A 157 -9.29 -13.88 12.12
CA LEU A 157 -9.20 -12.86 11.09
C LEU A 157 -9.99 -13.33 9.84
N PRO A 158 -11.33 -13.41 9.93
CA PRO A 158 -12.18 -13.86 8.85
C PRO A 158 -12.22 -12.88 7.67
N ALA A 159 -12.31 -13.40 6.45
CA ALA A 159 -12.56 -12.55 5.28
C ALA A 159 -13.99 -11.97 5.29
N ALA A 160 -14.22 -10.87 4.56
CA ALA A 160 -15.54 -10.26 4.38
C ALA A 160 -16.28 -9.96 5.71
N ALA A 161 -15.54 -9.47 6.70
CA ALA A 161 -16.07 -9.11 8.00
C ALA A 161 -15.81 -7.62 8.31
N SER A 162 -16.62 -7.08 9.20
CA SER A 162 -16.33 -5.78 9.82
C SER A 162 -15.29 -5.99 10.92
N TYR A 163 -14.22 -5.22 10.86
CA TYR A 163 -13.12 -5.24 11.81
C TYR A 163 -13.19 -4.04 12.73
N HIS A 164 -12.99 -4.28 14.02
CA HIS A 164 -12.87 -3.28 15.06
C HIS A 164 -11.46 -3.37 15.65
N ILE A 165 -10.65 -2.33 15.43
CA ILE A 165 -9.28 -2.24 15.93
C ILE A 165 -9.23 -1.21 17.05
N THR A 166 -8.71 -1.64 18.20
CA THR A 166 -8.58 -0.79 19.38
C THR A 166 -7.16 -0.81 19.93
N SER A 167 -6.76 0.31 20.54
CA SER A 167 -5.49 0.46 21.25
C SER A 167 -5.74 1.11 22.60
N SER A 168 -5.05 0.66 23.65
CA SER A 168 -5.11 1.32 24.97
C SER A 168 -4.36 2.66 25.02
N GLY A 169 -3.60 3.00 23.98
CA GLY A 169 -2.72 4.17 23.94
C GLY A 169 -1.45 4.04 24.78
N SER A 170 -0.65 5.10 24.75
CA SER A 170 0.61 5.30 25.47
C SER A 170 0.79 6.78 25.82
N ALA A 171 1.99 7.15 26.30
CA ALA A 171 2.32 8.55 26.57
C ALA A 171 2.44 9.42 25.30
N LEU A 172 2.76 8.81 24.15
CA LEU A 172 2.98 9.51 22.89
C LEU A 172 1.87 9.28 21.86
N LEU A 173 1.06 8.25 22.03
CA LEU A 173 -0.05 7.92 21.13
C LEU A 173 -1.34 7.74 21.95
N PRO A 174 -2.39 8.54 21.72
CA PRO A 174 -3.69 8.35 22.34
C PRO A 174 -4.31 6.98 22.04
N PRO A 175 -5.31 6.53 22.82
CA PRO A 175 -6.10 5.34 22.50
C PRO A 175 -6.73 5.45 21.11
N LEU A 176 -6.75 4.32 20.38
CA LEU A 176 -7.38 4.23 19.06
C LEU A 176 -8.67 3.39 19.14
N ASP A 177 -9.64 3.76 18.33
CA ASP A 177 -10.92 3.06 18.15
C ASP A 177 -11.35 3.24 16.69
N ILE A 178 -11.19 2.19 15.88
CA ILE A 178 -11.33 2.26 14.42
C ILE A 178 -12.15 1.06 13.92
N THR A 179 -13.10 1.32 13.02
CA THR A 179 -13.89 0.28 12.35
C THR A 179 -13.67 0.34 10.85
N ALA A 180 -13.49 -0.82 10.21
CA ALA A 180 -13.37 -0.92 8.75
C ALA A 180 -13.87 -2.27 8.24
N ASP A 181 -14.49 -2.27 7.06
CA ASP A 181 -15.03 -3.48 6.44
C ASP A 181 -14.02 -4.09 5.45
N ALA A 182 -13.63 -5.34 5.71
CA ALA A 182 -12.75 -6.08 4.83
C ALA A 182 -13.44 -6.47 3.52
N PRO A 183 -12.71 -6.53 2.39
CA PRO A 183 -13.27 -6.98 1.13
C PRO A 183 -13.57 -8.49 1.15
N LEU A 184 -14.32 -8.96 0.16
CA LEU A 184 -14.38 -10.38 -0.16
C LEU A 184 -13.02 -10.84 -0.70
N PRO A 185 -12.56 -12.07 -0.41
CA PRO A 185 -11.36 -12.58 -1.06
C PRO A 185 -11.61 -12.74 -2.57
N PRO A 186 -10.56 -12.78 -3.42
CA PRO A 186 -10.72 -13.12 -4.83
C PRO A 186 -11.38 -14.49 -5.01
N THR A 187 -12.48 -14.54 -5.75
CA THR A 187 -13.22 -15.77 -6.08
C THR A 187 -13.34 -15.95 -7.58
N GLY A 188 -13.64 -17.19 -8.01
CA GLY A 188 -13.77 -17.52 -9.43
C GLY A 188 -12.52 -17.23 -10.25
N VAL A 189 -11.33 -17.29 -9.63
CA VAL A 189 -10.08 -16.86 -10.28
C VAL A 189 -9.69 -17.83 -11.39
N ARG A 190 -9.59 -17.27 -12.61
CA ARG A 190 -9.22 -17.98 -13.82
C ARG A 190 -8.03 -17.33 -14.48
N MET A 191 -7.13 -18.14 -15.02
CA MET A 191 -5.98 -17.71 -15.77
C MET A 191 -5.96 -18.41 -17.13
N THR A 192 -5.87 -17.61 -18.19
CA THR A 192 -5.89 -18.10 -19.59
C THR A 192 -7.08 -19.05 -19.85
N GLY A 193 -8.21 -18.77 -19.19
CA GLY A 193 -9.45 -19.54 -19.31
C GLY A 193 -9.58 -20.77 -18.39
N LEU A 194 -8.52 -21.17 -17.70
CA LEU A 194 -8.52 -22.30 -16.74
C LEU A 194 -8.72 -21.79 -15.31
N ASN A 195 -9.28 -22.62 -14.41
CA ASN A 195 -9.29 -22.26 -12.99
C ASN A 195 -7.85 -22.19 -12.46
N LEU A 196 -7.54 -21.27 -11.54
CA LEU A 196 -6.16 -21.08 -11.06
C LEU A 196 -5.50 -22.37 -10.53
N GLY A 197 -6.27 -23.26 -9.90
CA GLY A 197 -5.79 -24.55 -9.41
C GLY A 197 -5.56 -25.62 -10.48
N GLU A 198 -5.99 -25.37 -11.72
CA GLU A 198 -5.81 -26.27 -12.88
C GLU A 198 -4.64 -25.81 -13.78
N VAL A 199 -4.00 -24.68 -13.46
CA VAL A 199 -2.89 -24.15 -14.25
C VAL A 199 -1.59 -24.82 -13.82
N ASP A 200 -1.18 -25.85 -14.55
CA ASP A 200 0.11 -26.51 -14.31
C ASP A 200 1.28 -25.76 -14.94
N ASN A 201 1.08 -25.19 -16.14
CA ASN A 201 2.12 -24.50 -16.90
C ASN A 201 1.64 -23.12 -17.33
N LEU A 202 2.49 -22.12 -17.15
CA LEU A 202 2.29 -20.74 -17.55
C LEU A 202 3.32 -20.36 -18.61
N ASP A 203 2.86 -20.15 -19.83
CA ASP A 203 3.70 -19.72 -20.94
C ASP A 203 3.85 -18.21 -20.98
N LEU A 204 5.04 -17.71 -20.64
CA LEU A 204 5.37 -16.28 -20.63
C LEU A 204 5.64 -15.71 -22.03
N SER A 205 5.60 -16.56 -23.06
CA SER A 205 5.74 -16.15 -24.46
C SER A 205 4.46 -15.54 -25.01
N HIS A 206 3.37 -15.55 -24.23
CA HIS A 206 2.06 -15.03 -24.64
C HIS A 206 1.51 -14.06 -23.59
N THR A 207 0.50 -13.30 -23.97
CA THR A 207 -0.24 -12.47 -23.00
C THR A 207 -0.97 -13.37 -22.01
N VAL A 208 -0.79 -13.12 -20.73
CA VAL A 208 -1.51 -13.84 -19.67
C VAL A 208 -2.77 -13.05 -19.33
N THR A 209 -3.94 -13.68 -19.49
CA THR A 209 -5.22 -13.10 -19.09
C THR A 209 -5.63 -13.66 -17.74
N VAL A 210 -6.04 -12.81 -16.82
CA VAL A 210 -6.59 -13.20 -15.52
C VAL A 210 -8.02 -12.68 -15.40
N ALA A 211 -8.92 -13.47 -14.84
CA ALA A 211 -10.31 -13.11 -14.59
C ALA A 211 -10.70 -13.53 -13.18
N TRP A 212 -11.64 -12.80 -12.59
CA TRP A 212 -12.14 -13.01 -11.24
C TRP A 212 -13.59 -12.54 -11.15
N GLU A 213 -14.28 -12.92 -10.08
CA GLU A 213 -15.57 -12.33 -9.74
C GLU A 213 -15.34 -10.96 -9.10
N PRO A 214 -15.85 -9.85 -9.69
CA PRO A 214 -15.74 -8.53 -9.08
C PRO A 214 -16.28 -8.52 -7.65
N GLY A 215 -15.68 -7.73 -6.77
CA GLY A 215 -16.21 -7.46 -5.46
C GLY A 215 -17.56 -6.72 -5.55
N GLU A 216 -18.34 -6.83 -4.49
CA GLU A 216 -19.49 -5.95 -4.29
C GLU A 216 -18.96 -4.64 -3.71
N ASP A 217 -18.86 -3.59 -4.54
CA ASP A 217 -18.56 -2.24 -4.07
C ASP A 217 -19.73 -1.75 -3.20
N GLN A 218 -19.60 -1.90 -1.88
CA GLN A 218 -20.59 -1.40 -0.92
C GLN A 218 -20.42 0.09 -0.64
N ASP A 219 -19.25 0.66 -0.94
CA ASP A 219 -18.93 2.06 -0.71
C ASP A 219 -18.11 2.64 -1.89
N PRO A 220 -18.62 3.65 -2.61
CA PRO A 220 -17.89 4.27 -3.72
C PRO A 220 -16.61 5.00 -3.29
N ASP A 221 -16.44 5.29 -2.00
CA ASP A 221 -15.27 5.99 -1.46
C ASP A 221 -14.07 5.06 -1.25
N TYR A 222 -14.29 3.73 -1.23
CA TYR A 222 -13.22 2.73 -1.14
C TYR A 222 -13.28 1.78 -2.33
N ARG A 223 -12.29 1.90 -3.23
CA ARG A 223 -12.16 1.00 -4.37
C ARG A 223 -11.12 -0.07 -4.10
N ASP A 224 -11.50 -1.31 -4.36
CA ASP A 224 -10.59 -2.43 -4.25
C ASP A 224 -9.63 -2.45 -5.45
N LEU A 225 -8.35 -2.67 -5.15
CA LEU A 225 -7.31 -2.91 -6.15
C LEU A 225 -7.10 -4.41 -6.27
N VAL A 226 -7.14 -4.93 -7.50
CA VAL A 226 -6.71 -6.30 -7.78
C VAL A 226 -5.26 -6.29 -8.20
N VAL A 227 -4.41 -7.05 -7.49
CA VAL A 227 -2.99 -7.19 -7.84
C VAL A 227 -2.72 -8.62 -8.28
N PHE A 228 -2.23 -8.77 -9.50
CA PHE A 228 -1.64 -10.02 -9.96
C PHE A 228 -0.17 -10.04 -9.55
N GLU A 229 0.20 -11.08 -8.82
CA GLU A 229 1.58 -11.38 -8.44
C GLU A 229 2.03 -12.65 -9.15
N LEU A 230 3.23 -12.58 -9.73
CA LEU A 230 3.94 -13.74 -10.21
C LEU A 230 5.36 -13.69 -9.65
N THR A 231 5.80 -14.73 -8.95
CA THR A 231 7.12 -14.76 -8.29
C THR A 231 7.80 -16.13 -8.43
N ASP A 232 9.09 -16.13 -8.72
CA ASP A 232 9.95 -17.33 -8.72
C ASP A 232 10.84 -17.43 -7.46
N GLY A 233 10.55 -16.59 -6.45
CA GLY A 233 11.32 -16.48 -5.21
C GLY A 233 12.58 -15.60 -5.33
N VAL A 234 12.95 -15.16 -6.53
CA VAL A 234 14.04 -14.19 -6.76
C VAL A 234 13.47 -12.89 -7.31
N SER A 235 12.58 -12.99 -8.30
CA SER A 235 11.95 -11.86 -8.97
C SER A 235 10.45 -11.92 -8.76
N THR A 236 9.82 -10.76 -8.56
CA THR A 236 8.37 -10.65 -8.38
C THR A 236 7.81 -9.62 -9.34
N LEU A 237 6.90 -10.03 -10.21
CA LEU A 237 6.14 -9.14 -11.09
C LEU A 237 4.79 -8.83 -10.43
N LEU A 238 4.48 -7.53 -10.30
CA LEU A 238 3.20 -7.04 -9.81
C LEU A 238 2.48 -6.27 -10.92
N CYS A 239 1.19 -6.55 -11.10
CA CYS A 239 0.32 -5.81 -12.03
C CYS A 239 -0.99 -5.43 -11.35
N GLY A 240 -1.39 -4.15 -11.45
CA GLY A 240 -2.59 -3.61 -10.83
C GLY A 240 -3.77 -3.54 -11.79
N PHE A 241 -4.96 -3.89 -11.31
CA PHE A 241 -6.20 -3.87 -12.07
C PHE A 241 -7.36 -3.30 -11.23
N ASP A 242 -8.32 -2.68 -11.92
CA ASP A 242 -9.59 -2.26 -11.33
C ASP A 242 -10.43 -3.50 -11.01
N ASP A 243 -10.82 -3.70 -9.74
CA ASP A 243 -11.58 -4.88 -9.32
C ASP A 243 -12.90 -5.03 -10.07
N LEU A 244 -13.58 -3.92 -10.37
CA LEU A 244 -14.85 -3.90 -11.09
C LEU A 244 -14.75 -4.40 -12.54
N ALA A 245 -13.55 -4.42 -13.11
CA ALA A 245 -13.35 -4.94 -14.46
C ALA A 245 -13.58 -6.45 -14.52
N GLY A 246 -13.38 -7.18 -13.42
CA GLY A 246 -13.47 -8.65 -13.35
C GLY A 246 -12.44 -9.39 -14.23
N ARG A 247 -11.51 -8.65 -14.83
CA ARG A 247 -10.47 -9.19 -15.70
C ARG A 247 -9.30 -8.22 -15.87
N GLY A 248 -8.12 -8.80 -16.05
CA GLY A 248 -6.86 -8.14 -16.32
C GLY A 248 -6.08 -8.87 -17.41
N SER A 249 -5.09 -8.20 -17.98
CA SER A 249 -4.19 -8.82 -18.94
C SER A 249 -2.78 -8.31 -18.71
N VAL A 250 -1.84 -9.23 -18.54
CA VAL A 250 -0.42 -8.94 -18.43
C VAL A 250 0.19 -9.10 -19.82
N PRO A 251 0.58 -8.00 -20.49
CA PRO A 251 1.06 -8.06 -21.86
C PRO A 251 2.34 -8.91 -21.96
N GLN A 252 2.47 -9.67 -23.03
CA GLN A 252 3.68 -10.47 -23.33
C GLN A 252 4.97 -9.67 -23.15
N ARG A 253 5.03 -8.40 -23.60
CA ARG A 253 6.21 -7.55 -23.45
C ARG A 253 6.66 -7.36 -22.00
N VAL A 254 5.72 -7.31 -21.06
CA VAL A 254 6.01 -7.15 -19.62
C VAL A 254 6.60 -8.45 -19.09
N LEU A 255 5.98 -9.58 -19.44
CA LEU A 255 6.46 -10.93 -19.07
C LEU A 255 7.83 -11.23 -19.68
N GLN A 256 8.08 -10.79 -20.91
CA GLN A 256 9.35 -11.01 -21.59
C GLN A 256 10.49 -10.22 -20.96
N ASN A 257 10.20 -8.99 -20.52
CA ASN A 257 11.17 -8.10 -19.90
C ASN A 257 11.49 -8.45 -18.45
N SER A 258 10.65 -9.26 -17.78
CA SER A 258 10.96 -9.71 -16.42
C SER A 258 12.12 -10.68 -16.40
N ALA A 259 12.89 -10.69 -15.32
CA ALA A 259 14.00 -11.62 -15.12
C ALA A 259 13.54 -13.08 -14.90
N MET A 260 12.24 -13.28 -14.79
CA MET A 260 11.61 -14.52 -14.39
C MET A 260 11.72 -15.65 -15.41
N GLY A 261 12.09 -16.84 -14.95
CA GLY A 261 12.21 -18.02 -15.81
C GLY A 261 13.34 -17.92 -16.85
N LEU A 262 14.31 -16.99 -16.66
CA LEU A 262 15.56 -16.98 -17.40
C LEU A 262 16.50 -18.11 -16.96
N ASP A 263 16.39 -18.56 -15.71
CA ASP A 263 17.05 -19.76 -15.22
C ASP A 263 16.19 -20.99 -15.54
N THR A 264 16.53 -21.69 -16.63
CA THR A 264 15.82 -22.91 -17.05
C THR A 264 15.89 -24.06 -16.04
N THR A 265 16.70 -23.93 -14.98
CA THR A 265 16.75 -24.92 -13.89
C THR A 265 15.66 -24.72 -12.83
N ARG A 266 15.03 -23.54 -12.78
CA ARG A 266 13.93 -23.19 -11.87
C ARG A 266 12.68 -22.89 -12.67
N SER A 267 11.93 -23.94 -12.99
CA SER A 267 10.65 -23.78 -13.66
C SER A 267 9.52 -23.49 -12.67
N GLU A 268 9.70 -23.57 -11.36
CA GLU A 268 8.61 -23.38 -10.40
C GLU A 268 8.45 -21.91 -10.03
N ALA A 269 7.23 -21.41 -10.13
CA ALA A 269 6.82 -20.09 -9.66
C ALA A 269 5.51 -20.20 -8.88
N SER A 270 5.18 -19.12 -8.18
CA SER A 270 3.87 -18.92 -7.59
C SER A 270 3.15 -17.80 -8.32
N VAL A 271 1.87 -18.03 -8.58
CA VAL A 271 0.93 -16.97 -8.95
C VAL A 271 0.03 -16.71 -7.76
N ALA A 272 -0.19 -15.44 -7.44
CA ALA A 272 -1.27 -15.02 -6.59
C ALA A 272 -2.13 -13.94 -7.27
N LEU A 273 -3.41 -13.93 -6.93
CA LEU A 273 -4.28 -12.78 -7.17
C LEU A 273 -4.67 -12.24 -5.80
N HIS A 274 -4.42 -10.96 -5.58
CA HIS A 274 -4.75 -10.23 -4.37
C HIS A 274 -5.94 -9.33 -4.63
N ARG A 275 -6.83 -9.19 -3.65
CA ARG A 275 -7.74 -8.06 -3.54
C ARG A 275 -7.32 -7.23 -2.34
N VAL A 276 -6.97 -5.98 -2.62
CA VAL A 276 -6.42 -5.04 -1.64
C VAL A 276 -7.41 -3.90 -1.43
N ARG A 277 -7.77 -3.65 -0.16
CA ARG A 277 -8.57 -2.50 0.25
C ARG A 277 -7.77 -1.65 1.22
N SER A 278 -7.64 -0.37 0.93
CA SER A 278 -7.06 0.61 1.84
C SER A 278 -8.15 1.56 2.36
N VAL A 279 -8.32 1.59 3.67
CA VAL A 279 -9.30 2.45 4.36
C VAL A 279 -8.52 3.49 5.17
N PRO A 280 -8.46 4.76 4.73
CA PRO A 280 -7.89 5.84 5.53
C PRO A 280 -8.68 6.03 6.82
N PHE A 281 -7.99 6.40 7.90
CA PHE A 281 -8.61 6.82 9.14
C PHE A 281 -7.83 8.00 9.75
N THR A 282 -8.52 8.73 10.62
CA THR A 282 -7.93 9.83 11.39
C THR A 282 -8.02 9.52 12.87
N SER A 283 -6.99 9.86 13.64
CA SER A 283 -7.02 9.76 15.09
C SER A 283 -6.11 10.81 15.70
N ASP A 284 -6.39 11.20 16.95
CA ASP A 284 -5.54 12.14 17.67
C ASP A 284 -4.12 11.58 17.79
N GLY A 285 -3.11 12.40 17.49
CA GLY A 285 -1.70 12.00 17.51
C GLY A 285 -1.22 11.27 16.25
N LEU A 286 -2.07 11.05 15.25
CA LEU A 286 -1.68 10.58 13.92
C LEU A 286 -2.00 11.65 12.88
N ASP A 287 -1.03 11.99 12.03
CA ASP A 287 -1.27 12.85 10.88
C ASP A 287 -2.05 12.09 9.80
N GLU A 288 -1.72 10.80 9.61
CA GLU A 288 -2.38 9.91 8.66
C GLU A 288 -2.47 8.47 9.21
N GLY A 289 -3.62 7.82 9.04
CA GLY A 289 -3.83 6.42 9.38
C GLY A 289 -4.37 5.63 8.19
N GLU A 290 -3.95 4.37 8.04
CA GLU A 290 -4.51 3.44 7.06
C GLU A 290 -4.75 2.05 7.67
N ILE A 291 -5.93 1.48 7.41
CA ILE A 291 -6.17 0.05 7.54
C ILE A 291 -6.08 -0.56 6.14
N ARG A 292 -5.20 -1.55 5.97
CA ARG A 292 -4.99 -2.26 4.71
C ARG A 292 -5.38 -3.72 4.83
N PHE A 293 -6.39 -4.12 4.07
CA PHE A 293 -6.72 -5.52 3.87
C PHE A 293 -6.05 -6.03 2.59
N ASP A 294 -5.41 -7.20 2.66
CA ASP A 294 -4.75 -7.85 1.53
C ASP A 294 -5.09 -9.34 1.52
N PHE A 295 -6.08 -9.70 0.71
CA PHE A 295 -6.59 -11.07 0.63
C PHE A 295 -6.18 -11.72 -0.67
N GLU A 296 -5.48 -12.84 -0.59
CA GLU A 296 -4.96 -13.54 -1.77
C GLU A 296 -5.52 -14.96 -1.92
N VAL A 297 -5.59 -15.38 -3.19
CA VAL A 297 -5.62 -16.79 -3.56
C VAL A 297 -4.36 -17.10 -4.37
N ARG A 298 -3.70 -18.20 -4.01
CA ARG A 298 -2.37 -18.55 -4.54
C ARG A 298 -2.32 -19.98 -5.06
N SER A 299 -1.58 -20.16 -6.15
CA SER A 299 -1.23 -21.47 -6.71
C SER A 299 0.24 -21.53 -7.10
N ARG A 300 0.78 -22.75 -7.24
CA ARG A 300 2.09 -23.01 -7.84
C ARG A 300 1.91 -23.37 -9.30
N VAL A 301 2.80 -22.86 -10.14
CA VAL A 301 2.80 -23.10 -11.58
C VAL A 301 4.20 -23.41 -12.06
N ARG A 302 4.32 -24.08 -13.21
CA ARG A 302 5.57 -24.13 -13.95
C ARG A 302 5.63 -23.06 -15.02
N VAL A 303 6.67 -22.24 -15.00
CA VAL A 303 6.90 -21.19 -15.97
C VAL A 303 7.66 -21.75 -17.16
N ILE A 304 7.16 -21.51 -18.37
CA ILE A 304 7.83 -21.88 -19.61
C ILE A 304 8.00 -20.65 -20.52
N ARG A 305 9.11 -20.62 -21.26
CA ARG A 305 9.37 -19.68 -22.34
C ARG A 305 9.68 -20.49 -23.60
N THR A 306 8.81 -20.38 -24.58
CA THR A 306 9.02 -20.96 -25.90
C THR A 306 9.86 -19.98 -26.71
N ALA A 307 10.92 -20.46 -27.37
CA ALA A 307 11.70 -19.61 -28.26
C ALA A 307 10.78 -19.06 -29.37
N ALA A 308 10.86 -17.75 -29.63
CA ALA A 308 10.19 -17.17 -30.78
C ALA A 308 10.79 -17.76 -32.06
N GLU A 309 9.95 -18.37 -32.89
CA GLU A 309 10.32 -18.84 -34.25
C GLU A 309 10.56 -17.66 -35.21
#